data_AF-A0A965R0K8-F1
#
_entry.id   AF-A0A965R0K8-F1
#
_cell.length_a   1.000
_cell.length_b   1.000
_cell.length_c   1.000
_cell.angle_alpha   90.00
_cell.angle_beta   90.00
_cell.angle_gamma   90.00
#
_symmetry.space_group_name_H-M   'P 1'
#
loop_
_entity.id
_entity.type
_entity.pdbx_description
1 polymer ?
#
loop_
_entity_poly.entity_id
_entity_poly.type
_entity_poly.pdbx_seq_one_letter_code
_entity_poly.pdbx_strand_id
1 'polypeptide(L)'
;CGSSREHAPWALDQFGFRAIIAPSFADIFFNNCFKNGLLPIVLPEATVDALFNETLAFPGFTLTIDLERQVIVRPQGEEIAFEVQAFRKFCLLNGFDDIGLTLRQADTIRSFEARRLAQKPWLARSMVG
;
A
#
# COMPACT_ATOMS: atom_id res chain seq x y z
N CYS A 1 -22.97 1.95 10.83
CA CYS A 1 -23.09 3.38 10.50
C CYS A 1 -21.73 3.90 10.08
N GLY A 2 -21.49 4.03 8.77
CA GLY A 2 -20.16 4.26 8.19
C GLY A 2 -19.98 5.69 7.68
N SER A 3 -19.35 6.54 8.48
CA SER A 3 -18.72 7.79 8.04
C SER A 3 -17.20 7.73 8.17
N SER A 4 -16.61 6.54 8.02
CA SER A 4 -15.15 6.34 7.93
C SER A 4 -14.66 6.81 6.56
N ARG A 5 -14.72 8.13 6.37
CA ARG A 5 -14.32 8.82 5.14
C ARG A 5 -12.96 9.45 5.43
N GLU A 6 -11.91 8.82 4.91
CA GLU A 6 -10.57 9.38 4.63
C GLU A 6 -9.64 9.74 5.81
N HIS A 7 -10.14 10.01 7.02
CA HIS A 7 -9.29 10.43 8.13
C HIS A 7 -8.57 9.30 8.88
N ALA A 8 -9.11 8.07 8.87
CA ALA A 8 -8.56 6.96 9.65
C ALA A 8 -7.14 6.52 9.19
N PRO A 9 -6.83 6.41 7.88
CA PRO A 9 -5.48 6.10 7.43
C PRO A 9 -4.47 7.21 7.77
N TRP A 10 -4.87 8.48 7.67
CA TRP A 10 -3.98 9.62 7.95
C TRP A 10 -3.56 9.71 9.43
N ALA A 11 -4.44 9.34 10.36
CA ALA A 11 -4.10 9.30 11.78
C ALA A 11 -3.07 8.21 12.12
N LEU A 12 -3.08 7.10 11.39
CA LEU A 12 -2.15 5.98 11.58
C LEU A 12 -0.78 6.26 10.94
N ASP A 13 -0.77 6.90 9.76
CA ASP A 13 0.46 7.34 9.10
C ASP A 13 1.18 8.44 9.91
N GLN A 14 0.44 9.42 10.46
CA GLN A 14 0.98 10.44 11.36
C GLN A 14 1.53 9.87 12.69
N PHE A 15 1.08 8.69 13.11
CA PHE A 15 1.61 7.96 14.27
C PHE A 15 2.85 7.11 13.93
N GLY A 16 3.18 6.95 12.65
CA GLY A 16 4.31 6.15 12.19
C GLY A 16 4.03 4.65 12.00
N PHE A 17 2.75 4.24 11.94
CA PHE A 17 2.40 2.84 11.65
C PHE A 17 2.64 2.53 10.17
N ARG A 18 3.43 1.48 9.90
CA ARG A 18 3.72 1.01 8.52
C ARG A 18 2.94 -0.22 8.10
N ALA A 19 2.31 -0.92 9.04
CA ALA A 19 1.52 -2.10 8.75
C ALA A 19 0.40 -2.29 9.78
N ILE A 20 -0.66 -3.00 9.38
CA ILE A 20 -1.77 -3.42 10.23
C ILE A 20 -2.03 -4.90 10.00
N ILE A 21 -2.15 -5.68 11.06
CA ILE A 21 -2.48 -7.11 11.01
C ILE A 21 -3.90 -7.28 11.55
N ALA A 22 -4.78 -7.94 10.78
CA ALA A 22 -6.14 -8.21 11.23
C ALA A 22 -6.72 -9.47 10.55
N PRO A 23 -7.81 -10.07 11.09
CA PRO A 23 -8.46 -11.20 10.44
C PRO A 23 -9.20 -10.82 9.14
N SER A 24 -9.60 -9.56 9.02
CA SER A 24 -10.25 -9.02 7.83
C SER A 24 -10.20 -7.49 7.81
N PHE A 25 -10.46 -6.91 6.63
CA PHE A 25 -10.58 -5.47 6.45
C PHE A 25 -11.81 -5.16 5.60
N ALA A 26 -12.44 -4.01 5.83
CA ALA A 26 -13.43 -3.49 4.90
C ALA A 26 -12.74 -3.07 3.58
N ASP A 27 -13.34 -3.41 2.44
CA ASP A 27 -12.73 -3.23 1.10
C ASP A 27 -12.17 -1.82 0.85
N ILE A 28 -12.95 -0.80 1.22
CA ILE A 28 -12.56 0.61 1.06
C ILE A 28 -11.30 0.91 1.88
N PHE A 29 -11.28 0.48 3.14
CA PHE A 29 -10.14 0.69 4.02
C PHE A 29 -8.91 -0.06 3.52
N PHE A 30 -9.07 -1.32 3.12
CA PHE A 30 -7.99 -2.15 2.57
C PHE A 30 -7.34 -1.47 1.36
N ASN A 31 -8.13 -0.98 0.41
CA ASN A 31 -7.62 -0.28 -0.76
C ASN A 31 -6.95 1.06 -0.40
N ASN A 32 -7.52 1.81 0.54
CA ASN A 32 -6.94 3.07 0.98
C ASN A 32 -5.60 2.89 1.71
N CYS A 33 -5.37 1.77 2.41
CA CYS A 33 -4.09 1.52 3.05
C CYS A 33 -2.95 1.52 2.03
N PHE A 34 -3.09 0.78 0.93
CA PHE A 34 -2.06 0.72 -0.11
C PHE A 34 -1.79 2.07 -0.77
N LYS A 35 -2.83 2.89 -0.96
CA LYS A 35 -2.69 4.24 -1.52
C LYS A 35 -1.91 5.19 -0.60
N ASN A 36 -1.93 4.94 0.70
CA ASN A 36 -1.24 5.75 1.70
C ASN A 36 0.05 5.09 2.20
N GLY A 37 0.61 4.10 1.48
CA GLY A 37 1.86 3.46 1.88
C GLY A 37 1.77 2.54 3.11
N LEU A 38 0.55 2.23 3.57
CA LEU A 38 0.29 1.37 4.72
C LEU A 38 0.04 -0.07 4.24
N LEU A 39 0.69 -1.04 4.89
CA LEU A 39 0.56 -2.47 4.55
C LEU A 39 -0.50 -3.17 5.41
N PRO A 40 -1.70 -3.47 4.89
CA PRO A 40 -2.66 -4.33 5.57
C PRO A 40 -2.32 -5.81 5.32
N ILE A 41 -2.21 -6.60 6.40
CA ILE A 41 -1.93 -8.03 6.38
C ILE A 41 -3.12 -8.77 6.96
N VAL A 42 -3.66 -9.71 6.18
CA VAL A 42 -4.76 -10.59 6.59
C VAL A 42 -4.19 -11.92 7.07
N LEU A 43 -4.54 -12.32 8.29
CA LEU A 43 -4.16 -13.62 8.87
C LEU A 43 -5.38 -14.33 9.44
N PRO A 44 -5.33 -15.66 9.68
CA PRO A 44 -6.39 -16.35 10.41
C PRO A 44 -6.58 -15.76 11.81
N GLU A 45 -7.84 -15.72 12.28
CA GLU A 45 -8.22 -15.17 13.59
C GLU A 45 -7.38 -15.77 14.73
N ALA A 46 -7.21 -17.09 14.75
CA ALA A 46 -6.38 -17.77 15.74
C ALA A 46 -4.90 -17.30 15.76
N THR A 47 -4.35 -16.92 14.61
CA THR A 47 -2.98 -16.38 14.52
C THR A 47 -2.92 -14.96 15.08
N VAL A 48 -3.93 -14.14 14.76
CA VAL A 48 -4.03 -12.77 15.29
C VAL A 48 -4.20 -12.79 16.81
N ASP A 49 -5.06 -13.67 17.34
CA ASP A 49 -5.24 -13.84 18.78
C ASP A 49 -3.96 -14.28 19.49
N ALA A 50 -3.20 -15.20 18.88
CA ALA A 50 -1.89 -15.60 19.41
C ALA A 50 -0.92 -14.41 19.51
N LEU A 51 -0.85 -13.57 18.46
CA LEU A 51 -0.01 -12.37 18.47
C LEU A 51 -0.46 -11.34 19.52
N PHE A 52 -1.77 -11.19 19.75
CA PHE A 52 -2.30 -10.36 20.83
C PHE A 52 -1.87 -10.88 22.20
N ASN A 53 -2.01 -12.19 22.44
CA ASN A 53 -1.61 -12.80 23.70
C ASN A 53 -0.10 -12.63 23.97
N GLU A 54 0.74 -12.80 22.96
CA GLU A 54 2.18 -12.57 23.07
C GLU A 54 2.49 -11.10 23.41
N THR A 55 1.81 -10.16 22.76
CA THR A 55 1.99 -8.72 23.01
C THR A 55 1.60 -8.34 24.44
N LEU A 56 0.52 -8.93 24.97
CA LEU A 56 0.06 -8.69 26.35
C LEU A 56 0.96 -9.35 27.39
N ALA A 57 1.50 -10.54 27.08
CA ALA A 57 2.38 -11.28 27.97
C ALA A 57 3.78 -10.65 28.09
N PHE A 58 4.28 -10.04 27.01
CA PHE A 58 5.63 -9.50 26.94
C PHE A 58 5.63 -8.00 26.63
N PRO A 59 5.69 -7.13 27.66
CA PRO A 59 5.86 -5.69 27.45
C PRO A 59 7.08 -5.39 26.60
N GLY A 60 6.90 -4.62 25.52
CA GLY A 60 7.95 -4.34 24.54
C GLY A 60 8.11 -5.41 23.46
N PHE A 61 7.12 -6.28 23.27
CA PHE A 61 7.09 -7.24 22.16
C PHE A 61 7.31 -6.54 20.81
N THR A 62 8.24 -7.08 20.03
CA THR A 62 8.57 -6.60 18.68
C THR A 62 8.56 -7.75 17.70
N LEU A 63 7.95 -7.55 16.53
CA LEU A 63 8.07 -8.44 15.40
C LEU A 63 8.61 -7.69 14.18
N THR A 64 9.16 -8.42 13.22
CA THR A 64 9.64 -7.85 11.96
C THR A 64 8.71 -8.28 10.83
N ILE A 65 8.32 -7.34 9.97
CA ILE A 65 7.57 -7.63 8.76
C ILE A 65 8.52 -7.48 7.58
N ASP A 66 8.84 -8.59 6.93
CA ASP A 66 9.60 -8.61 5.69
C ASP A 66 8.62 -8.68 4.51
N LEU A 67 8.41 -7.55 3.85
CA LEU A 67 7.52 -7.46 2.71
C LEU A 67 8.11 -8.12 1.45
N GLU A 68 9.44 -8.15 1.31
CA GLU A 68 10.09 -8.76 0.15
C GLU A 68 9.93 -10.28 0.17
N ARG A 69 10.12 -10.89 1.34
CA ARG A 69 9.89 -12.32 1.57
C ARG A 69 8.43 -12.65 1.89
N GLN A 70 7.62 -11.64 2.21
CA GLN A 70 6.23 -11.77 2.66
C GLN A 70 6.08 -12.66 3.91
N VAL A 71 6.94 -12.41 4.89
CA VAL A 71 6.91 -13.12 6.18
C VAL A 71 6.92 -12.15 7.35
N ILE A 72 6.23 -12.53 8.42
CA ILE A 72 6.33 -11.92 9.73
C ILE A 72 7.29 -12.78 10.54
N VAL A 73 8.40 -12.19 10.98
CA VAL A 73 9.41 -12.84 11.81
C VAL A 73 9.17 -12.47 13.27
N ARG A 74 8.81 -13.47 14.08
CA ARG A 74 8.65 -13.34 15.54
C ARG A 74 10.01 -13.21 16.24
N PRO A 75 10.06 -12.72 17.49
CA PRO A 75 11.32 -12.60 18.24
C PRO A 75 12.13 -13.90 18.32
N GLN A 76 11.47 -15.05 18.34
CA GLN A 76 12.07 -16.38 18.46
C GLN A 76 12.51 -16.97 17.11
N GLY A 77 12.31 -16.24 16.00
CA GLY A 77 12.68 -16.67 14.65
C GLY A 77 11.60 -17.47 13.92
N GLU A 78 10.44 -17.69 14.53
CA GLU A 78 9.29 -18.28 13.83
C GLU A 78 8.78 -17.32 12.74
N GLU A 79 8.50 -17.86 11.56
CA GLU A 79 8.03 -17.10 10.41
C GLU A 79 6.56 -17.42 10.10
N ILE A 80 5.74 -16.38 9.99
CA ILE A 80 4.36 -16.47 9.52
C ILE A 80 4.29 -15.89 8.11
N ALA A 81 3.97 -16.72 7.13
CA ALA A 81 3.76 -16.26 5.76
C ALA A 81 2.47 -15.44 5.64
N PHE A 82 2.51 -14.42 4.80
CA PHE A 82 1.32 -13.67 4.38
C PHE A 82 1.33 -13.41 2.88
N GLU A 83 0.18 -13.01 2.34
CA GLU A 83 0.05 -12.74 0.92
C GLU A 83 -0.29 -11.28 0.64
N VAL A 84 0.42 -10.71 -0.34
CA VAL A 84 0.12 -9.40 -0.91
C VAL A 84 0.22 -9.52 -2.42
N GLN A 85 -0.74 -8.93 -3.13
CA GLN A 85 -0.71 -8.88 -4.58
C GLN A 85 0.58 -8.21 -5.08
N ALA A 86 1.25 -8.83 -6.06
CA ALA A 86 2.57 -8.41 -6.55
C ALA A 86 2.67 -6.91 -6.89
N PHE A 87 1.64 -6.35 -7.53
CA PHE A 87 1.59 -4.92 -7.86
C PHE A 87 1.58 -4.03 -6.62
N ARG A 88 0.77 -4.37 -5.61
CA ARG A 88 0.67 -3.61 -4.34
C ARG A 88 1.97 -3.68 -3.55
N LYS A 89 2.56 -4.88 -3.48
CA LYS A 89 3.90 -5.09 -2.90
C LYS A 89 4.94 -4.22 -3.57
N PHE A 90 4.95 -4.20 -4.91
CA PHE A 90 5.86 -3.37 -5.68
C PHE A 90 5.68 -1.87 -5.39
N CYS A 91 4.45 -1.37 -5.31
CA CYS A 91 4.18 0.02 -4.93
C CYS A 91 4.72 0.34 -3.53
N LEU A 92 4.42 -0.50 -2.55
CA LEU A 92 4.87 -0.33 -1.16
C LEU A 92 6.40 -0.35 -1.03
N LEU A 93 7.09 -1.31 -1.67
CA LEU A 93 8.55 -1.43 -1.60
C LEU A 93 9.29 -0.23 -2.21
N ASN A 94 8.68 0.42 -3.21
CA ASN A 94 9.30 1.54 -3.91
C ASN A 94 8.74 2.90 -3.50
N GLY A 95 7.81 2.93 -2.53
CA GLY A 95 7.16 4.17 -2.08
C GLY A 95 6.33 4.85 -3.18
N PHE A 96 5.80 4.11 -4.15
CA PHE A 96 4.96 4.68 -5.20
C PHE A 96 3.52 4.85 -4.71
N ASP A 97 3.04 6.08 -4.76
CA ASP A 97 1.62 6.40 -4.83
C ASP A 97 1.13 6.35 -6.30
N ASP A 98 -0.18 6.47 -6.52
CA ASP A 98 -0.80 6.45 -7.86
C ASP A 98 -0.17 7.50 -8.84
N ILE A 99 0.52 8.52 -8.31
CA ILE A 99 1.23 9.56 -9.07
C ILE A 99 2.58 9.04 -9.59
N GLY A 100 3.35 8.30 -8.78
CA GLY A 100 4.61 7.68 -9.19
C GLY A 100 4.47 6.68 -10.36
N LEU A 101 3.32 6.01 -10.44
CA LEU A 101 2.98 5.12 -11.57
C LEU A 101 2.66 5.90 -12.86
N THR A 102 1.91 7.00 -12.75
CA THR A 102 1.61 7.88 -13.88
C THR A 102 2.87 8.55 -14.42
N LEU A 103 3.79 8.98 -13.55
CA LEU A 103 5.07 9.57 -13.93
C LEU A 103 5.96 8.61 -14.72
N ARG A 104 5.87 7.28 -14.51
CA ARG A 104 6.58 6.31 -15.35
C ARG A 104 5.95 6.07 -16.71
N GLN A 105 4.68 6.42 -16.87
CA GLN A 105 4.07 6.51 -18.19
C GLN A 105 4.31 7.88 -18.84
N ALA A 106 4.95 8.86 -18.17
CA ALA A 106 5.17 10.18 -18.74
C ALA A 106 5.95 10.14 -20.06
N ASP A 107 6.90 9.21 -20.23
CA ASP A 107 7.62 9.06 -21.49
C ASP A 107 6.77 8.36 -22.57
N THR A 108 5.92 7.41 -22.17
CA THR A 108 4.94 6.80 -23.07
C THR A 108 3.87 7.82 -23.51
N ILE A 109 3.40 8.67 -22.58
CA ILE A 109 2.47 9.77 -22.83
C ILE A 109 3.12 10.79 -23.75
N ARG A 110 4.35 11.26 -23.44
CA ARG A 110 5.11 12.18 -24.30
C ARG A 110 5.34 11.62 -25.70
N SER A 111 5.71 10.35 -25.82
CA SER A 111 5.91 9.71 -27.13
C SER A 111 4.59 9.52 -27.89
N PHE A 112 3.47 9.30 -27.20
CA PHE A 112 2.15 9.25 -27.80
C PHE A 112 1.69 10.63 -28.25
N GLU A 113 1.86 11.67 -27.43
CA GLU A 113 1.54 13.06 -27.74
C GLU A 113 2.35 13.58 -28.92
N ALA A 114 3.66 13.30 -28.96
CA ALA A 114 4.52 13.65 -30.08
C ALA A 114 4.07 12.96 -31.38
N ARG A 115 3.76 11.66 -31.34
CA ARG A 115 3.20 10.92 -32.49
C ARG A 115 1.84 11.47 -32.91
N ARG A 116 0.98 11.81 -31.95
CA ARG A 116 -0.36 12.34 -32.20
C ARG A 116 -0.30 13.73 -32.83
N LEU A 117 0.59 14.61 -32.37
CA LEU A 117 0.83 15.93 -32.97
C LEU A 117 1.40 15.81 -34.39
N ALA A 118 2.32 14.88 -34.63
CA ALA A 118 2.87 14.62 -35.96
C ALA A 118 1.82 14.07 -36.95
N GLN A 119 0.93 13.17 -36.50
CA GLN A 119 -0.10 12.56 -37.35
C GLN A 119 -1.34 13.44 -37.52
N LYS A 120 -1.60 14.34 -36.57
CA LYS A 120 -2.80 15.19 -36.53
C LYS A 120 -2.40 16.64 -36.22
N PRO A 121 -1.72 17.33 -37.17
CA PRO A 121 -1.16 18.67 -36.93
C PRO A 121 -2.21 19.73 -36.60
N TRP A 122 -3.49 19.52 -36.93
CA TRP A 122 -4.59 20.39 -36.54
C TRP A 122 -4.91 20.39 -35.02
N LEU A 123 -4.35 19.45 -34.25
CA LEU A 123 -4.41 19.44 -32.78
C LEU A 123 -3.41 20.39 -32.12
N ALA A 124 -2.38 20.87 -32.84
CA ALA A 124 -1.38 21.81 -32.32
C ALA A 124 -1.93 23.25 -32.16
N ARG A 125 -3.23 23.44 -32.36
CA ARG A 125 -3.90 24.73 -32.21
C ARG A 125 -4.09 25.00 -30.72
N SER A 126 -3.05 25.51 -30.06
CA SER A 126 -3.25 26.26 -28.81
C SER A 126 -4.26 27.36 -29.09
N MET A 127 -5.28 27.48 -28.23
CA MET A 127 -6.05 28.71 -28.16
C MET A 127 -5.05 29.83 -27.85
N VAL A 128 -4.82 30.69 -28.84
CA VAL A 128 -4.39 32.05 -28.58
C VAL A 128 -5.66 32.76 -28.12
N GLY A 129 -5.71 33.06 -26.82
CA GLY A 129 -6.79 33.74 -26.13
C GLY A 129 -6.42 33.91 -24.67
#